data_AF-A0A1M5KLF3-F1
#
_entry.id   AF-A0A1M5KLF3-F1
#
_cell.length_a   1.000
_cell.length_b   1.000
_cell.length_c   1.000
_cell.angle_alpha   90.00
_cell.angle_beta   90.00
_cell.angle_gamma   90.00
#
_symmetry.space_group_name_H-M   'P 1'
#
loop_
_entity.id
_entity.type
_entity.pdbx_description
1 polymer ?
#
loop_
_entity_poly.entity_id
_entity_poly.type
_entity_poly.pdbx_seq_one_letter_code
_entity_poly.pdbx_strand_id
1 'polypeptide(L)' 'MIKVCPYCSNVDVTKLKNLAGKDNVKTGCIGQCRSYSKEAVGKVDGELIIKQTQEEFFSEIKK' A
#
# COMPACT_ATOMS: atom_id res chain seq x y z
N MET A 1 5.62 -6.11 -7.48
CA MET A 1 6.05 -4.72 -7.21
C MET A 1 4.91 -3.88 -6.63
N ILE A 2 5.08 -3.39 -5.41
CA ILE A 2 4.10 -2.63 -4.63
C ILE A 2 4.34 -1.12 -4.82
N LYS A 3 3.29 -0.36 -5.09
CA LYS A 3 3.29 1.09 -5.21
C LYS A 3 2.29 1.68 -4.24
N VAL A 4 2.75 2.51 -3.32
CA VAL A 4 1.90 3.18 -2.32
C VAL A 4 2.19 4.68 -2.25
N CYS A 5 1.17 5.48 -1.96
CA CYS A 5 1.29 6.91 -1.77
C CYS A 5 1.44 7.22 -0.27
N PRO A 6 2.59 7.73 0.20
CA PRO A 6 2.81 7.99 1.64
C PRO A 6 1.81 8.99 2.25
N TYR A 7 1.13 9.78 1.42
CA TYR A 7 0.21 10.83 1.88
C TYR A 7 -1.25 10.40 1.93
N CYS A 8 -1.70 9.61 0.96
CA CYS A 8 -3.13 9.34 0.76
C CYS A 8 -3.48 7.86 0.87
N SER A 9 -2.49 6.95 0.88
CA SER A 9 -2.73 5.51 0.93
C SER A 9 -3.02 4.99 2.33
N ASN A 10 -2.89 5.82 3.37
CA ASN A 10 -3.04 5.43 4.77
C ASN A 10 -2.25 4.16 5.17
N VAL A 11 -1.09 3.94 4.52
CA VAL A 11 -0.21 2.79 4.70
C VAL A 11 1.17 3.28 5.12
N ASP A 12 1.69 2.66 6.18
CA ASP A 12 3.04 2.93 6.66
C ASP A 12 4.09 2.29 5.73
N VAL A 13 4.72 3.12 4.92
CA VAL A 13 5.72 2.69 3.94
C VAL A 13 6.97 2.12 4.58
N THR A 14 7.29 2.54 5.81
CA THR A 14 8.45 2.05 6.54
C THR A 14 8.20 0.61 6.98
N LYS A 15 7.04 0.34 7.58
CA LYS A 15 6.61 -1.03 7.92
C LYS A 15 6.49 -1.91 6.68
N LEU A 16 5.89 -1.37 5.62
CA LEU A 16 5.71 -2.08 4.36
C LEU A 16 7.05 -2.50 3.74
N LYS A 17 8.04 -1.60 3.71
CA LYS A 17 9.41 -1.89 3.25
C LYS A 17 10.11 -2.96 4.09
N ASN A 18 9.82 -3.01 5.39
CA ASN A 18 10.35 -4.02 6.30
C ASN A 18 9.69 -5.40 6.06
N LEU A 19 8.39 -5.41 5.74
CA LEU A 19 7.61 -6.62 5.50
C LEU A 19 7.81 -7.22 4.11
N ALA A 20 7.66 -6.42 3.05
CA ALA A 20 7.68 -6.86 1.65
C ALA A 20 9.07 -6.75 0.99
N GLY A 21 10.02 -6.08 1.67
CA GLY A 21 11.35 -5.76 1.13
C GLY A 21 11.39 -4.42 0.42
N LYS A 22 12.46 -3.65 0.67
CA LYS A 22 12.65 -2.30 0.09
C LYS A 22 12.61 -2.28 -1.44
N ASP A 23 13.10 -3.34 -2.08
CA ASP A 23 13.16 -3.45 -3.55
C ASP A 23 11.76 -3.61 -4.17
N ASN A 24 10.86 -4.27 -3.45
CA ASN A 24 9.48 -4.49 -3.87
C ASN A 24 8.58 -3.28 -3.63
N VAL A 25 9.00 -2.25 -2.88
CA VAL A 25 8.14 -1.14 -2.46
C VAL A 25 8.58 0.18 -3.07
N LYS A 26 7.78 0.68 -4.01
CA LYS A 26 7.90 2.01 -4.60
C LYS A 26 6.92 2.98 -3.95
N THR A 27 7.43 4.17 -3.63
CA THR A 27 6.61 5.27 -3.11
C THR A 27 6.24 6.19 -4.25
N GLY A 28 4.95 6.44 -4.46
CA GLY A 28 4.49 7.37 -5.49
C GLY A 28 2.97 7.45 -5.56
N CYS A 29 2.47 8.45 -6.29
CA CYS A 29 1.03 8.63 -6.46
C CYS A 29 0.42 7.43 -7.20
N ILE A 30 -0.69 6.90 -6.67
CA ILE A 30 -1.47 5.82 -7.27
C ILE A 30 -2.72 6.32 -8.00
N GLY A 31 -3.06 7.61 -7.89
CA GLY A 31 -4.18 8.23 -8.59
C GLY A 31 -5.58 7.82 -8.10
N GLN A 32 -5.71 6.68 -7.41
CA GLN A 32 -6.99 6.12 -6.93
C GLN A 32 -7.23 6.33 -5.42
N CYS A 33 -6.26 6.88 -4.69
CA CYS A 33 -6.35 7.07 -3.23
C CYS A 33 -7.40 8.11 -2.79
N ARG A 34 -7.78 9.08 -3.65
CA ARG A 34 -8.75 10.13 -3.26
C ARG A 34 -10.14 9.58 -2.92
N SER A 35 -10.51 8.44 -3.49
CA SER A 35 -11.79 7.80 -3.21
C SER A 35 -11.81 7.05 -1.88
N TYR A 36 -10.65 6.87 -1.24
CA TYR A 36 -10.43 5.96 -0.11
C TYR A 36 -9.53 6.63 0.94
N SER A 37 -9.99 7.76 1.49
CA SER A 37 -9.20 8.55 2.44
C SER A 37 -9.03 7.90 3.82
N LYS A 38 -9.84 6.88 4.17
CA LYS A 38 -9.75 6.20 5.47
C LYS A 38 -9.11 4.82 5.36
N GLU A 39 -9.28 4.18 4.22
CA GLU A 39 -8.79 2.84 3.94
C GLU A 39 -7.31 2.80 3.55
N ALA A 40 -6.68 1.67 3.80
CA ALA A 40 -5.33 1.35 3.36
C ALA A 40 -5.37 0.97 1.87
N VAL A 41 -4.81 1.82 1.00
CA VAL A 41 -4.83 1.61 -0.45
C VAL A 41 -3.43 1.53 -1.03
N GLY A 42 -3.14 0.44 -1.72
CA GLY A 42 -1.90 0.30 -2.47
C GLY A 42 -2.11 -0.39 -3.80
N LYS A 43 -1.13 -0.27 -4.68
CA LYS A 43 -1.12 -0.97 -5.95
C LYS A 43 -0.06 -2.07 -5.89
N VAL A 44 -0.46 -3.32 -5.81
CA VAL A 44 0.42 -4.49 -5.70
C VAL A 44 0.44 -5.18 -7.06
N ASP A 45 1.61 -5.29 -7.70
CA ASP A 45 1.78 -5.94 -9.01
C ASP A 45 0.87 -5.44 -10.13
N GLY A 46 0.42 -4.19 -10.03
CA GLY A 46 -0.49 -3.57 -11.00
C GLY A 46 -1.96 -3.64 -10.59
N GLU A 47 -2.30 -4.41 -9.57
CA GLU A 47 -3.64 -4.53 -9.01
C GLU A 47 -3.84 -3.55 -7.85
N LEU A 48 -5.01 -2.90 -7.81
CA LEU A 48 -5.36 -2.01 -6.71
C LEU A 48 -5.90 -2.85 -5.55
N ILE A 49 -5.14 -2.92 -4.46
CA ILE A 49 -5.57 -3.55 -3.22
C ILE A 49 -6.03 -2.44 -2.26
N ILE A 50 -7.28 -2.55 -1.82
CA ILE A 50 -7.91 -1.66 -0.84
C ILE A 50 -8.33 -2.51 0.35
N LYS A 51 -7.89 -2.13 1.54
CA LYS A 51 -8.28 -2.78 2.80
C LYS A 51 -8.69 -1.74 3.82
N GLN A 52 -9.55 -2.12 4.75
CA GLN A 52 -10.00 -1.18 5.79
C GLN A 52 -8.87 -0.77 6.74
N THR A 53 -7.89 -1.66 6.98
CA THR A 53 -6.78 -1.42 7.91
C THR A 53 -5.43 -1.71 7.26
N GLN A 54 -4.37 -1.08 7.78
CA GLN A 54 -2.99 -1.34 7.34
C GLN A 54 -2.59 -2.81 7.57
N GLU A 55 -3.12 -3.46 8.60
CA GLU A 55 -2.78 -4.83 8.99
C GLU A 55 -3.34 -5.86 8.01
N GLU A 56 -4.57 -5.65 7.55
CA GLU A 56 -5.19 -6.42 6.47
C GLU A 56 -4.41 -6.27 5.18
N PHE A 57 -3.99 -5.04 4.87
CA PHE A 57 -3.16 -4.75 3.70
C PHE A 57 -1.82 -5.49 3.78
N PHE A 58 -1.16 -5.46 4.93
CA PHE A 58 0.10 -6.18 5.14
C PHE A 58 -0.06 -7.70 5.09
N SER A 59 -1.15 -8.25 5.61
CA SER A 59 -1.45 -9.69 5.53
C SER A 59 -1.63 -10.16 4.09
N GLU A 60 -2.26 -9.35 3.24
CA GLU A 60 -2.44 -9.67 1.83
C GLU A 60 -1.11 -9.68 1.06
N ILE A 61 -0.19 -8.76 1.40
CA ILE A 61 1.13 -8.66 0.75
C ILE A 61 2.10 -9.74 1.23
N LYS A 62 1.91 -10.25 2.45
CA LYS A 62 2.75 -11.32 3.02
C LYS A 62 2.42 -12.70 2.44
N LYS A 63 1.32 -12.80 1.71
CA LYS A 63 0.79 -14.04 1.13
C LYS A 63 1.45 -14.33 -0.21
#